data_AF-A0A316Q5Z9-F1
#
_entry.id   AF-A0A316Q5Z9-F1
#
_cell.length_a   1.000
_cell.length_b   1.000
_cell.length_c   1.000
_cell.angle_alpha   90.00
_cell.angle_beta   90.00
_cell.angle_gamma   90.00
#
_symmetry.space_group_name_H-M   'P 1'
#
loop_
_entity.id
_entity.type
_entity.pdbx_description
1 polymer ?
#
loop_
_entity_poly.entity_id
_entity_poly.type
_entity_poly.pdbx_seq_one_letter_code
_entity_poly.pdbx_strand_id
1 'polypeptide(L)'
;MQVLFRTKLYKDWLLKYNVGTSYPVIKDENILNIPIPVLEDHIHERIREFVTDSQNAFNRATSLLECAKFSVEMAIETDEVTAIKWLESKIEELAKE
;
A
#
# COMPACT_ATOMS: atom_id res chain seq x y z
N MET A 1 10.57 -9.63 6.60
CA MET A 1 9.59 -10.09 7.61
C MET A 1 8.29 -9.28 7.69
N GLN A 2 8.32 -7.93 7.65
CA GLN A 2 7.08 -7.13 7.80
C GLN A 2 6.01 -7.39 6.72
N VAL A 3 6.40 -7.72 5.48
CA VAL A 3 5.47 -8.03 4.38
C VAL A 3 4.67 -9.30 4.66
N LEU A 4 5.32 -10.36 5.16
CA LEU A 4 4.73 -11.68 5.38
C LEU A 4 3.51 -11.61 6.30
N PHE A 5 3.66 -10.95 7.46
CA PHE A 5 2.59 -10.82 8.44
C PHE A 5 1.45 -9.89 8.01
N ARG A 6 1.67 -9.05 6.99
CA ARG A 6 0.61 -8.19 6.41
C ARG A 6 -0.26 -8.94 5.41
N THR A 7 0.19 -10.09 4.91
CA THR A 7 -0.60 -10.93 4.00
C THR A 7 -1.88 -11.43 4.66
N LYS A 8 -2.91 -11.66 3.84
CA LYS A 8 -4.20 -12.17 4.32
C LYS A 8 -4.05 -13.50 5.06
N LEU A 9 -3.22 -14.40 4.53
CA LEU A 9 -2.98 -15.72 5.12
C LEU A 9 -2.54 -15.64 6.59
N TYR A 10 -1.54 -14.80 6.89
CA TYR A 10 -1.02 -14.67 8.25
C TYR A 10 -1.95 -13.88 9.17
N LYS A 11 -2.70 -12.90 8.64
CA LYS A 11 -3.76 -12.23 9.41
C LYS A 11 -4.85 -13.20 9.83
N ASP A 12 -5.33 -14.02 8.90
CA ASP A 12 -6.36 -15.04 9.17
C ASP A 12 -5.82 -16.10 10.15
N TRP A 13 -4.54 -16.45 10.03
CA TRP A 13 -3.88 -17.38 10.96
C TRP A 13 -3.80 -16.83 12.39
N LEU A 14 -3.43 -15.55 12.54
CA LEU A 14 -3.40 -14.87 13.83
C LEU A 14 -4.79 -14.80 14.47
N LEU A 15 -5.83 -14.60 13.65
CA LEU A 15 -7.22 -14.58 14.12
C LEU A 15 -7.68 -15.94 14.66
N LYS A 16 -7.15 -17.07 14.17
CA LYS A 16 -7.52 -18.41 14.67
C LYS A 16 -7.21 -18.63 16.16
N TYR A 17 -6.19 -17.95 16.68
CA TYR A 17 -5.77 -18.06 18.08
C TYR A 17 -6.46 -17.03 18.98
N ASN A 18 -7.50 -16.34 18.49
CA ASN A 18 -8.26 -15.41 19.30
C ASN A 18 -9.03 -16.18 20.40
N VAL A 19 -8.51 -16.15 21.62
CA VAL A 19 -9.20 -16.72 22.78
C VAL A 19 -9.78 -15.58 23.62
N GLY A 20 -11.01 -15.79 24.12
CA GLY A 20 -11.73 -14.83 24.96
C GLY A 20 -13.14 -14.55 24.45
N THR A 21 -14.15 -14.70 25.31
CA THR A 21 -15.55 -14.42 24.99
C THR A 21 -15.91 -12.93 25.08
N SER A 22 -15.02 -12.11 25.65
CA SER A 22 -15.21 -10.66 25.82
C SER A 22 -14.11 -9.80 25.20
N TYR A 23 -12.84 -10.21 25.32
CA TYR A 23 -11.71 -9.55 24.66
C TYR A 23 -10.81 -10.61 24.03
N PRO A 24 -10.71 -10.69 22.70
CA PRO A 24 -9.80 -11.62 22.04
C PRO A 24 -8.35 -11.20 22.34
N VAL A 25 -7.57 -12.10 22.95
CA VAL A 25 -6.15 -11.87 23.25
C VAL A 25 -5.31 -12.87 22.46
N ILE A 26 -4.29 -12.37 21.76
CA ILE A 26 -3.23 -13.18 21.14
C ILE A 26 -2.10 -13.30 22.17
N LYS A 27 -1.72 -14.52 22.54
CA LYS A 27 -0.60 -14.73 23.48
C LYS A 27 0.74 -14.71 22.73
N ASP A 28 1.80 -14.30 23.41
CA ASP A 28 3.16 -14.31 22.86
C ASP A 28 3.59 -15.70 22.37
N GLU A 29 3.19 -16.75 23.10
CA GLU A 29 3.39 -18.14 22.69
C GLU A 29 2.77 -18.46 21.32
N ASN A 30 1.61 -17.87 21.00
CA ASN A 30 0.97 -18.08 19.70
C ASN A 30 1.72 -17.36 18.57
N ILE A 31 2.37 -16.23 18.86
CA ILE A 31 3.18 -15.48 17.90
C ILE A 31 4.50 -16.20 17.63
N LEU A 32 5.17 -16.69 18.68
CA LEU A 32 6.46 -17.38 18.56
C LEU A 32 6.36 -18.73 17.84
N ASN A 33 5.20 -19.38 17.93
CA ASN A 33 4.94 -20.67 17.27
C ASN A 33 4.40 -20.55 15.84
N ILE A 34 4.39 -19.34 15.25
CA ILE A 34 3.94 -19.16 13.87
C ILE A 34 4.96 -19.79 12.91
N PRO A 35 4.53 -20.68 12.00
CA PRO A 35 5.42 -21.22 10.99
C PRO A 35 5.86 -20.10 10.04
N ILE A 36 7.17 -19.87 9.94
CA ILE A 36 7.78 -18.91 9.01
C ILE A 36 8.53 -19.72 7.95
N PRO A 37 8.27 -19.49 6.65
CA PRO A 37 9.03 -20.14 5.59
C PRO A 37 10.47 -19.62 5.60
N VAL A 38 11.42 -20.54 5.63
CA VAL A 38 12.83 -20.23 5.38
C VAL A 38 13.02 -20.16 3.88
N LEU A 39 13.34 -18.98 3.36
CA LEU A 39 13.57 -18.75 1.94
C LEU A 39 15.04 -18.44 1.72
N GLU A 40 15.54 -18.74 0.52
CA GLU A 40 16.88 -18.32 0.11
C GLU A 40 16.94 -16.79 -0.09
N ASP A 41 18.11 -16.19 0.14
CA ASP A 41 18.29 -14.74 0.09
C ASP A 41 17.85 -14.12 -1.24
N HIS A 42 18.08 -14.81 -2.36
CA HIS A 42 17.68 -14.33 -3.68
C HIS A 42 16.14 -14.21 -3.83
N ILE A 43 15.38 -15.08 -3.16
CA ILE A 43 13.91 -15.00 -3.13
C ILE A 43 13.47 -13.85 -2.23
N HIS A 44 14.14 -13.63 -1.10
CA HIS A 44 13.87 -12.49 -0.23
C HIS A 44 14.11 -11.15 -0.92
N GLU A 45 15.18 -11.02 -1.71
CA GLU A 45 15.50 -9.84 -2.50
C GLU A 45 14.41 -9.57 -3.55
N ARG A 46 14.03 -10.60 -4.31
CA ARG A 46 12.99 -10.49 -5.34
C ARG A 46 11.61 -10.11 -4.79
N ILE A 47 11.24 -10.66 -3.63
CA ILE A 47 10.00 -10.25 -2.94
C ILE A 47 10.08 -8.78 -2.54
N ARG A 48 11.23 -8.32 -2.04
CA ARG A 48 11.42 -6.90 -1.66
C ARG A 48 11.23 -6.00 -2.88
N GLU A 49 11.88 -6.31 -3.99
CA GLU A 49 11.77 -5.56 -5.26
C GLU A 49 10.30 -5.43 -5.68
N PHE A 50 9.59 -6.55 -5.84
CA PHE A 50 8.20 -6.50 -6.30
C PHE A 50 7.25 -5.75 -5.36
N VAL A 51 7.45 -5.85 -4.05
CA VAL A 51 6.62 -5.13 -3.08
C VAL A 51 6.89 -3.64 -3.15
N THR A 52 8.16 -3.24 -3.23
CA THR A 52 8.56 -1.83 -3.37
C THR A 52 8.04 -1.24 -4.68
N ASP A 53 8.21 -1.95 -5.79
CA ASP A 53 7.74 -1.50 -7.11
C ASP A 53 6.22 -1.34 -7.15
N SER A 54 5.49 -2.32 -6.61
CA SER A 54 4.04 -2.25 -6.49
C SER A 54 3.59 -1.07 -5.65
N GLN A 55 4.26 -0.82 -4.51
CA GLN A 55 3.95 0.32 -3.64
C GLN A 55 4.22 1.66 -4.34
N ASN A 56 5.34 1.77 -5.06
CA ASN A 56 5.68 2.97 -5.82
C ASN A 56 4.67 3.23 -6.94
N ALA A 57 4.28 2.20 -7.70
CA ALA A 57 3.26 2.29 -8.72
C ALA A 57 1.89 2.70 -8.14
N PHE A 58 1.52 2.12 -7.00
CA PHE A 58 0.28 2.47 -6.30
C PHE A 58 0.28 3.93 -5.83
N ASN A 59 1.38 4.41 -5.25
CA ASN A 59 1.52 5.79 -4.81
C ASN A 59 1.40 6.75 -6.02
N ARG A 60 2.10 6.46 -7.11
CA ARG A 60 2.03 7.26 -8.35
C ARG A 60 0.62 7.31 -8.93
N ALA A 61 -0.07 6.17 -8.98
CA ALA A 61 -1.46 6.11 -9.42
C ALA A 61 -2.39 6.93 -8.52
N THR A 62 -2.16 6.90 -7.20
CA THR A 62 -2.94 7.68 -6.22
C THR A 62 -2.73 9.17 -6.41
N SER A 63 -1.48 9.63 -6.55
CA SER A 63 -1.17 11.04 -6.82
C SER A 63 -1.77 11.53 -8.13
N LEU A 64 -1.70 10.73 -9.20
CA LEU A 64 -2.34 11.06 -10.47
C LEU A 64 -3.87 11.17 -10.35
N LEU A 65 -4.49 10.28 -9.59
CA LEU A 65 -5.93 10.32 -9.32
C LEU A 65 -6.33 11.57 -8.53
N GLU A 66 -5.53 11.97 -7.54
CA GLU A 66 -5.74 13.20 -6.77
C GLU A 66 -5.61 14.45 -7.66
N CYS A 67 -4.58 14.52 -8.51
CA CYS A 67 -4.44 15.61 -9.48
C CYS A 67 -5.64 15.68 -10.44
N ALA A 68 -6.11 14.54 -10.95
CA ALA A 68 -7.27 14.50 -11.82
C ALA A 68 -8.54 15.00 -11.12
N LYS A 69 -8.78 14.59 -9.87
CA LYS A 69 -9.89 15.08 -9.06
C LYS A 69 -9.83 16.60 -8.86
N PHE A 70 -8.69 17.11 -8.42
CA PHE A 70 -8.49 18.53 -8.18
C PHE A 70 -8.64 19.36 -9.46
N SER A 71 -8.15 18.85 -10.60
CA SER A 71 -8.35 19.49 -11.90
C SER A 71 -9.83 19.63 -12.26
N VAL A 72 -10.66 18.63 -11.94
CA VAL A 72 -12.10 18.69 -12.19
C VAL A 72 -12.76 19.71 -11.27
N GLU A 73 -12.42 19.71 -9.98
CA GLU A 73 -12.92 20.71 -9.02
C GLU A 73 -12.58 22.13 -9.47
N MET A 74 -11.34 22.37 -9.89
CA MET A 74 -10.91 23.66 -10.39
C MET A 74 -11.60 24.08 -11.70
N ALA A 75 -11.89 23.13 -12.60
CA ALA A 75 -12.65 23.41 -13.82
C ALA A 75 -14.08 23.88 -13.52
N ILE A 76 -14.67 23.37 -12.43
CA ILE A 76 -16.01 23.78 -11.96
C ILE A 76 -15.95 25.17 -11.32
N GLU A 77 -14.91 25.47 -10.53
CA GLU A 77 -14.81 26.73 -9.78
C GLU A 77 -14.32 27.92 -10.62
N THR A 78 -13.42 27.67 -11.58
CA THR A 78 -12.75 28.72 -12.36
C THR A 78 -13.09 28.59 -13.84
N ASP A 79 -12.35 27.76 -14.57
CA ASP A 79 -12.56 27.46 -15.97
C ASP A 79 -11.73 26.23 -16.40
N GLU A 80 -12.13 25.60 -17.50
CA GLU A 80 -11.47 24.41 -18.05
C GLU A 80 -10.03 24.68 -18.51
N VAL A 81 -9.71 25.87 -19.00
CA VAL A 81 -8.39 26.21 -19.55
C VAL A 81 -7.35 26.32 -18.44
N THR A 82 -7.72 26.97 -17.33
CA THR A 82 -6.89 27.07 -16.12
C THR A 82 -6.68 25.70 -15.48
N ALA A 83 -7.73 24.88 -15.45
CA ALA A 83 -7.66 23.50 -14.95
C ALA A 83 -6.67 22.63 -15.72
N ILE A 84 -6.77 22.62 -17.05
CA ILE A 84 -5.90 21.81 -17.91
C ILE A 84 -4.44 22.25 -17.78
N LYS A 85 -4.16 23.55 -17.80
CA LYS A 85 -2.79 24.07 -17.64
C LYS A 85 -2.15 23.66 -16.32
N TRP A 86 -2.92 23.70 -15.24
CA TRP A 86 -2.43 23.26 -13.93
C TRP A 86 -2.17 21.75 -13.89
N LEU A 87 -3.07 20.94 -14.47
CA LEU A 87 -2.94 19.49 -14.52
C LEU A 87 -1.69 19.08 -15.30
N GLU A 88 -1.46 19.68 -16.46
CA GLU A 88 -0.27 19.44 -17.28
C GLU A 88 1.01 19.79 -16.51
N SER A 89 1.05 20.96 -15.85
CA SER A 89 2.17 21.37 -15.02
C SER A 89 2.45 20.38 -13.87
N LYS A 90 1.39 19.85 -13.24
CA LYS A 90 1.55 18.89 -12.14
C LYS A 90 1.95 17.49 -12.59
N ILE A 91 1.47 17.04 -13.75
CA ILE A 91 1.91 15.77 -14.34
C ILE A 91 3.40 15.85 -14.71
N GLU A 92 3.87 16.98 -15.26
CA GLU A 92 5.29 17.16 -15.57
C GLU A 92 6.19 17.17 -14.33
N GLU A 93 5.72 17.71 -13.21
CA GLU A 93 6.43 17.69 -11.92
C GLU A 93 6.54 16.24 -11.40
N LEU A 94 5.42 15.51 -11.38
CA LEU A 94 5.36 14.10 -10.95
C LEU A 94 6.06 13.11 -11.91
N ALA A 95 6.38 13.55 -13.14
CA ALA A 95 7.15 12.74 -14.09
C ALA A 95 8.67 12.93 -13.94
N LYS A 96 9.10 14.00 -13.27
CA LYS A 96 10.52 14.28 -12.99
C LYS A 96 11.01 13.66 -11.67
N GLU A 97 10.08 13.32 -10.77
CA GLU A 97 10.29 12.43 -9.62
C GLU A 97 10.22 10.94 -10.02
#